data_AF-A0A0P5U884-F1
#
_entry.id   AF-A0A0P5U884-F1
#
_cell.length_a   1.000
_cell.length_b   1.000
_cell.length_c   1.000
_cell.angle_alpha   90.00
_cell.angle_beta   90.00
_cell.angle_gamma   90.00
#
_symmetry.space_group_name_H-M   'P 1'
#
loop_
_entity.id
_entity.type
_entity.pdbx_description
1 polymer ?
#
loop_
_entity_poly.entity_id
_entity_poly.type
_entity_poly.pdbx_seq_one_letter_code
_entity_poly.pdbx_strand_id
1 'polypeptide(L)'
;MLLNYLLTVVYDGIKYVIYNNPYVRIIRLGFHPMTISVLSISTGFVVIYMPFRALSNRRQKMLLRKKIKEKLNRVCKNKEKLEQDLVSSKQNHLCLQLDVSELLQKLQNGSFTCLEVLRSYQAKALEITSEYNCVTEFILEAEEWAKELDAEAAHSGKKGPLHGLPFSVKDNVGLIGYDSTVGISQFINQPAIEDAAMVIALKKLGAIPFCKTNVPQTNMSFGCSNPIWGLTKNPWDKERTPGGSTGGEACLIAAGGSPLGIGTDIGGSVRLPAAFCGIYSIKPTTFRFSSKGVKKVTIGNVGITPVPGILARDSHTVATVTKLLLENNHLQMCGDPDLLPIPWNEQAFIGNKKLRIGYYEDDGFFPTTPGIRRAIQIAKTALEASGHELVPFVPPRVDYVLNSFISILTADQSRYLLQALSNDDIDPVLKPTLVRMSAKTIFGSLFNKVNQR
;
A
#
# COMPACT_ATOMS: atom_id res chain seq x y z
N MET A 1 -21.71 -40.20 4.48
CA MET A 1 -21.91 -41.52 5.11
C MET A 1 -21.69 -41.49 6.62
N LEU A 2 -20.50 -41.13 7.13
CA LEU A 2 -20.22 -40.96 8.57
C LEU A 2 -21.13 -39.94 9.27
N LEU A 3 -21.43 -38.81 8.63
CA LEU A 3 -22.33 -37.79 9.18
C LEU A 3 -23.78 -38.30 9.33
N ASN A 4 -24.27 -39.06 8.35
CA ASN A 4 -25.61 -39.66 8.42
C ASN A 4 -25.66 -40.74 9.51
N TYR A 5 -24.60 -41.55 9.66
CA TYR A 5 -24.52 -42.54 10.73
C TYR A 5 -24.52 -41.90 12.12
N LEU A 6 -23.74 -40.83 12.32
CA LEU A 6 -23.73 -40.03 13.55
C LEU A 6 -25.09 -39.39 13.85
N LEU A 7 -25.79 -38.88 12.84
CA LEU A 7 -27.13 -38.32 12.99
C LEU A 7 -28.16 -39.39 13.38
N THR A 8 -28.08 -40.60 12.82
CA THR A 8 -28.97 -41.71 13.19
C THR A 8 -28.72 -42.17 14.62
N VAL A 9 -27.46 -42.34 15.02
CA VAL A 9 -27.09 -42.76 16.39
C VAL A 9 -27.53 -41.73 17.43
N VAL A 10 -27.38 -40.43 17.14
CA VAL A 10 -27.85 -39.36 18.02
C VAL A 10 -29.38 -39.32 18.08
N TYR A 11 -30.06 -39.52 16.95
CA TYR A 11 -31.53 -39.56 16.88
C TYR A 11 -32.12 -40.72 17.69
N ASP A 12 -31.56 -41.92 17.54
CA ASP A 12 -32.03 -43.11 18.26
C ASP A 12 -31.70 -43.03 19.76
N GLY A 13 -30.54 -42.46 20.12
CA GLY A 13 -30.19 -42.17 21.52
C GLY A 13 -31.14 -41.19 22.19
N ILE A 14 -31.54 -40.11 21.50
CA ILE A 14 -32.51 -39.13 22.00
C ILE A 14 -33.90 -39.75 22.15
N LYS A 15 -34.34 -40.58 21.18
CA LYS A 15 -35.60 -41.33 21.29
C LYS A 15 -35.62 -42.25 22.51
N TYR A 16 -34.54 -42.99 22.75
CA TYR A 16 -34.44 -43.93 23.86
C TYR A 16 -34.55 -43.22 25.22
N VAL A 17 -33.87 -42.08 25.39
CA VAL A 17 -33.91 -41.28 26.63
C VAL A 17 -35.27 -40.64 26.87
N ILE A 18 -35.94 -40.15 25.82
CA ILE A 18 -37.26 -39.51 25.94
C ILE A 18 -38.37 -40.53 26.23
N TYR A 19 -38.31 -41.73 25.64
CA TYR A 19 -39.38 -42.73 25.79
C TYR A 19 -39.26 -43.62 27.04
N ASN A 20 -38.06 -43.86 27.57
CA ASN A 20 -37.84 -44.79 28.69
C ASN A 20 -37.55 -44.12 30.04
N ASN A 21 -37.49 -42.78 30.11
CA ASN A 21 -37.29 -42.10 31.38
C ASN A 21 -38.65 -41.69 32.00
N PRO A 22 -39.08 -42.32 33.12
CA PRO A 22 -40.39 -42.06 33.73
C PRO A 22 -40.54 -40.63 34.28
N TYR A 23 -39.45 -39.86 34.39
CA TYR A 23 -39.46 -38.45 34.80
C TYR A 23 -39.64 -37.46 33.64
N VAL A 24 -39.59 -37.89 32.38
CA VAL A 24 -39.77 -37.02 31.18
C VAL A 24 -41.25 -36.86 30.79
N ARG A 25 -42.16 -37.08 31.75
CA ARG A 25 -43.62 -36.96 31.53
C ARG A 25 -44.15 -35.52 31.59
N ILE A 26 -43.28 -34.55 31.88
CA ILE A 26 -43.65 -33.14 32.01
C ILE A 26 -42.91 -32.35 30.95
N ILE A 27 -43.56 -32.16 29.79
CA ILE A 27 -43.55 -30.97 28.92
C ILE A 27 -44.46 -31.33 27.74
N ARG A 28 -45.77 -31.14 27.91
CA ARG A 28 -46.70 -31.01 26.77
C ARG A 28 -46.65 -29.56 26.29
N LEU A 29 -45.52 -29.16 25.71
CA LEU A 29 -45.52 -28.02 24.80
C LEU A 29 -45.96 -28.58 23.45
N GLY A 30 -47.06 -28.05 22.88
CA GLY A 30 -47.72 -28.54 21.67
C GLY A 30 -46.92 -28.43 20.37
N PHE A 31 -45.60 -28.62 20.42
CA PHE A 31 -44.71 -28.59 19.29
C PHE A 31 -44.57 -29.99 18.67
N HIS A 32 -44.61 -30.06 17.35
CA HIS A 32 -44.41 -31.30 16.60
C HIS A 32 -43.02 -31.90 16.91
N PRO A 33 -42.82 -33.22 17.04
CA PRO A 33 -41.53 -33.82 17.42
C PRO A 33 -40.34 -33.34 16.56
N MET A 34 -40.57 -33.12 15.26
CA MET A 34 -39.60 -32.51 14.33
C MET A 34 -39.12 -31.11 14.76
N THR A 35 -40.01 -30.26 15.28
CA THR A 35 -39.62 -28.92 15.76
C THR A 35 -38.76 -28.98 17.02
N ILE A 36 -38.99 -29.95 17.92
CA ILE A 36 -38.14 -30.17 19.09
C ILE A 36 -36.75 -30.67 18.66
N SER A 37 -36.67 -31.59 17.68
CA SER A 37 -35.38 -32.06 17.16
C SER A 37 -34.57 -30.95 16.48
N VAL A 38 -35.21 -30.10 15.66
CA VAL A 38 -34.54 -28.95 15.02
C VAL A 38 -34.08 -27.92 16.06
N LEU A 39 -34.91 -27.62 17.07
CA LEU A 39 -34.53 -26.73 18.18
C LEU A 39 -33.36 -27.31 18.99
N SER A 40 -33.36 -28.61 19.28
CA SER A 40 -32.26 -29.28 20.00
C SER A 40 -30.95 -29.30 19.21
N ILE A 41 -31.01 -29.58 17.90
CA ILE A 41 -29.82 -29.56 17.01
C ILE A 41 -29.27 -28.13 16.88
N SER A 42 -30.15 -27.14 16.68
CA SER A 42 -29.74 -25.74 16.61
C SER A 42 -29.14 -25.23 17.93
N THR A 43 -29.70 -25.66 19.07
CA THR A 43 -29.16 -25.36 20.41
C THR A 43 -27.80 -26.04 20.62
N GLY A 44 -27.66 -27.32 20.26
CA GLY A 44 -26.38 -28.04 20.32
C GLY A 44 -25.30 -27.42 19.42
N PHE A 45 -25.69 -26.95 18.23
CA PHE A 45 -24.80 -26.19 17.35
C PHE A 45 -24.36 -24.89 18.04
N VAL A 46 -25.27 -24.09 18.58
CA VAL A 46 -24.89 -22.84 19.26
C VAL A 46 -24.02 -23.11 20.50
N VAL A 47 -24.35 -24.09 21.33
CA VAL A 47 -23.64 -24.39 22.59
C VAL A 47 -22.26 -25.02 22.36
N ILE A 48 -22.04 -25.77 21.28
CA ILE A 48 -20.75 -26.43 21.01
C ILE A 48 -19.94 -25.66 19.96
N TYR A 49 -20.55 -25.32 18.82
CA TYR A 49 -19.85 -24.69 17.70
C TYR A 49 -19.46 -23.24 17.99
N MET A 50 -20.30 -22.44 18.65
CA MET A 50 -19.93 -21.03 18.93
C MET A 50 -18.73 -20.95 19.90
N PRO A 51 -18.68 -21.68 21.03
CA PRO A 51 -17.49 -21.69 21.88
C PRO A 51 -16.27 -22.27 21.19
N PHE A 52 -16.41 -23.37 20.44
CA PHE A 52 -15.31 -23.94 19.67
C PHE A 52 -14.75 -22.93 18.65
N ARG A 53 -15.62 -22.26 17.90
CA ARG A 53 -15.24 -21.21 16.93
C ARG A 53 -14.59 -20.02 17.64
N ALA A 54 -15.11 -19.59 18.78
CA ALA A 54 -14.54 -18.50 19.56
C ALA A 54 -13.13 -18.85 20.09
N LEU A 55 -12.95 -20.08 20.59
CA LEU A 55 -11.64 -20.59 21.02
C LEU A 55 -10.66 -20.71 19.85
N SER A 56 -11.12 -21.23 18.71
CA SER A 56 -10.32 -21.31 17.48
C SER A 56 -9.87 -19.91 17.01
N ASN A 57 -10.79 -18.95 16.95
CA ASN A 57 -10.47 -17.57 16.58
C ASN A 57 -9.50 -16.91 17.57
N ARG A 58 -9.67 -17.11 18.88
CA ARG A 58 -8.72 -16.65 19.91
C ARG A 58 -7.34 -17.25 19.69
N ARG A 59 -7.25 -18.55 19.40
CA ARG A 59 -5.99 -19.23 19.09
C ARG A 59 -5.33 -18.64 17.84
N GLN A 60 -6.07 -18.47 16.76
CA GLN A 60 -5.56 -17.87 15.52
C GLN A 60 -5.02 -16.45 15.76
N LYS A 61 -5.77 -15.63 16.49
CA LYS A 61 -5.35 -14.27 16.85
C LYS A 61 -4.06 -14.25 17.66
N MET A 62 -3.91 -15.17 18.61
CA MET A 62 -2.65 -15.32 19.38
C MET A 62 -1.48 -15.72 18.47
N LEU A 63 -1.70 -16.62 17.51
CA LEU A 63 -0.67 -17.02 16.54
C LEU A 63 -0.25 -15.85 15.64
N LEU A 64 -1.19 -15.04 15.16
CA LEU A 64 -0.90 -13.85 14.36
C LEU A 64 -0.10 -12.81 15.16
N ARG A 65 -0.46 -12.55 16.42
CA ARG A 65 0.31 -11.67 17.32
C ARG A 65 1.72 -12.20 17.57
N LYS A 66 1.88 -13.51 17.72
CA LYS A 66 3.20 -14.15 17.83
C LYS A 66 4.02 -13.93 16.55
N LYS A 67 3.44 -14.12 15.36
CA LYS A 67 4.10 -13.84 14.08
C LYS A 67 4.55 -12.38 13.97
N ILE A 68 3.70 -11.43 14.37
CA ILE A 68 4.06 -10.00 14.40
C ILE A 68 5.28 -9.78 15.30
N LYS A 69 5.27 -10.32 16.53
CA LYS A 69 6.39 -10.18 17.47
C LYS A 69 7.69 -10.76 16.90
N GLU A 70 7.65 -11.94 16.30
CA GLU A 70 8.81 -12.58 15.67
C GLU A 70 9.36 -11.75 14.50
N LYS A 71 8.47 -11.23 13.65
CA LYS A 71 8.83 -10.36 12.53
C LYS A 71 9.50 -9.08 13.03
N LEU A 72 8.90 -8.38 13.99
CA LEU A 72 9.45 -7.15 14.57
C LEU A 72 10.81 -7.40 15.23
N ASN A 73 10.98 -8.50 15.97
CA ASN A 73 12.28 -8.85 16.56
C ASN A 73 13.38 -9.02 15.50
N ARG A 74 13.06 -9.70 14.38
CA ARG A 74 14.02 -9.86 13.26
C ARG A 74 14.38 -8.52 12.64
N VAL A 75 13.39 -7.66 12.41
CA VAL A 75 13.59 -6.33 11.83
C VAL A 75 14.41 -5.43 12.76
N CYS A 76 14.11 -5.42 14.06
CA CYS A 76 14.89 -4.68 15.05
C CYS A 76 16.35 -5.11 15.06
N LYS A 77 16.63 -6.43 15.06
CA LYS A 77 18.00 -6.95 15.00
C LYS A 77 18.74 -6.49 13.73
N ASN A 78 18.06 -6.52 12.58
CA ASN A 78 18.63 -6.07 11.32
C ASN A 78 18.92 -4.56 11.34
N LYS A 79 18.01 -3.77 11.94
CA LYS A 79 18.18 -2.33 12.13
C LYS A 79 19.37 -2.01 13.03
N GLU A 80 19.48 -2.67 14.18
CA GLU A 80 20.61 -2.51 15.12
C GLU A 80 21.96 -2.85 14.47
N LYS A 81 21.99 -3.92 13.66
CA LYS A 81 23.19 -4.27 12.89
C LYS A 81 23.57 -3.15 11.91
N LEU A 82 22.60 -2.63 11.14
CA LEU A 82 22.85 -1.53 10.21
C LEU A 82 23.34 -0.26 10.95
N GLU A 83 22.76 0.06 12.10
CA GLU A 83 23.22 1.18 12.95
C GLU A 83 24.68 1.00 13.38
N GLN A 84 25.07 -0.19 13.81
CA GLN A 84 26.45 -0.51 14.19
C GLN A 84 27.41 -0.40 13.00
N ASP A 85 27.04 -0.99 11.86
CA ASP A 85 27.83 -0.94 10.62
C ASP A 85 28.04 0.51 10.17
N LEU A 86 27.00 1.35 10.27
CA LEU A 86 27.09 2.77 9.94
C LEU A 86 27.96 3.54 10.94
N VAL A 87 27.80 3.39 12.25
CA VAL A 87 28.65 4.09 13.24
C VAL A 87 30.14 3.81 13.04
N SER A 88 30.48 2.60 12.58
CA SER A 88 31.88 2.23 12.26
C SER A 88 32.44 2.91 11.01
N SER A 89 31.57 3.46 10.14
CA SER A 89 31.93 4.08 8.87
C SER A 89 31.89 5.60 8.97
N LYS A 90 32.86 6.30 8.36
CA LYS A 90 32.82 7.77 8.26
C LYS A 90 31.84 8.16 7.15
N GLN A 91 30.64 8.61 7.48
CA GLN A 91 29.69 9.09 6.47
C GLN A 91 30.05 10.48 5.95
N ASN A 92 29.85 10.69 4.66
CA ASN A 92 29.89 12.01 4.04
C ASN A 92 28.46 12.48 3.71
N HIS A 93 27.87 13.24 4.62
CA HIS A 93 26.50 13.74 4.47
C HIS A 93 26.34 14.84 3.41
N LEU A 94 27.41 15.28 2.73
CA LEU A 94 27.32 16.28 1.66
C LEU A 94 26.38 15.84 0.53
N CYS A 95 26.33 14.53 0.23
CA CYS A 95 25.46 14.00 -0.81
C CYS A 95 23.95 14.16 -0.50
N LEU A 96 23.57 14.33 0.77
CA LEU A 96 22.17 14.53 1.18
C LEU A 96 21.64 15.94 0.88
N GLN A 97 22.55 16.90 0.69
CA GLN A 97 22.21 18.30 0.42
C GLN A 97 22.04 18.59 -1.09
N LEU A 98 22.50 17.67 -1.94
CA LEU A 98 22.41 17.81 -3.38
C LEU A 98 21.01 17.51 -3.89
N ASP A 99 20.62 18.17 -4.98
CA ASP A 99 19.51 17.68 -5.77
C ASP A 99 19.88 16.36 -6.49
N VAL A 100 18.88 15.65 -7.00
CA VAL A 100 19.14 14.33 -7.62
C VAL A 100 19.97 14.44 -8.89
N SER A 101 19.86 15.54 -9.64
CA SER A 101 20.63 15.73 -10.88
C SER A 101 22.11 15.93 -10.56
N GLU A 102 22.43 16.76 -9.58
CA GLU A 102 23.79 16.98 -9.08
C GLU A 102 24.35 15.70 -8.46
N LEU A 103 23.57 15.00 -7.65
CA LEU A 103 23.98 13.73 -7.05
C LEU A 103 24.33 12.69 -8.11
N LEU A 104 23.48 12.54 -9.13
CA LEU A 104 23.75 11.67 -10.27
C LEU A 104 25.01 12.10 -11.01
N GLN A 105 25.22 13.39 -11.28
CA GLN A 105 26.44 13.88 -11.92
C GLN A 105 27.70 13.49 -11.12
N LYS A 106 27.65 13.62 -9.79
CA LYS A 106 28.75 13.27 -8.88
C LYS A 106 28.99 11.75 -8.81
N LEU A 107 27.93 10.94 -8.89
CA LEU A 107 28.05 9.48 -9.02
C LEU A 107 28.64 9.08 -10.38
N GLN A 108 28.23 9.74 -11.47
CA GLN A 108 28.74 9.48 -12.82
C GLN A 108 30.24 9.79 -12.93
N ASN A 109 30.67 10.95 -12.43
CA ASN A 109 32.08 11.37 -12.51
C ASN A 109 32.98 10.74 -11.41
N GLY A 110 32.41 9.97 -10.48
CA GLY A 110 33.15 9.28 -9.42
C GLY A 110 33.55 10.15 -8.23
N SER A 111 32.97 11.35 -8.09
CA SER A 111 33.15 12.18 -6.90
C SER A 111 32.54 11.55 -5.64
N PHE A 112 31.52 10.71 -5.82
CA PHE A 112 30.98 9.83 -4.77
C PHE A 112 30.92 8.41 -5.30
N THR A 113 31.15 7.44 -4.42
CA THR A 113 30.87 6.02 -4.65
C THR A 113 29.40 5.70 -4.37
N CYS A 114 28.88 4.63 -4.96
CA CYS A 114 27.54 4.13 -4.68
C CYS A 114 27.38 3.80 -3.19
N LEU A 115 28.39 3.17 -2.59
CA LEU A 115 28.36 2.79 -1.18
C LEU A 115 28.30 3.99 -0.24
N GLU A 116 29.05 5.06 -0.52
CA GLU A 116 29.03 6.30 0.29
C GLU A 116 27.66 6.97 0.26
N VAL A 117 27.05 7.08 -0.92
CA VAL A 117 25.72 7.68 -1.08
C VAL A 117 24.67 6.82 -0.39
N LEU A 118 24.69 5.50 -0.61
CA LEU A 118 23.76 4.57 0.02
C LEU A 118 23.83 4.66 1.54
N ARG A 119 25.02 4.59 2.14
CA ARG A 119 25.19 4.65 3.59
C ARG A 119 24.73 5.99 4.18
N SER A 120 24.93 7.07 3.45
CA SER A 120 24.45 8.40 3.87
C SER A 120 22.92 8.46 3.92
N TYR A 121 22.23 7.88 2.92
CA TYR A 121 20.78 7.77 2.93
C TYR A 121 20.25 6.76 3.94
N GLN A 122 20.92 5.62 4.16
CA GLN A 122 20.56 4.66 5.20
C GLN A 122 20.66 5.28 6.60
N ALA A 123 21.74 6.01 6.89
CA ALA A 123 21.91 6.74 8.15
C ALA A 123 20.79 7.77 8.35
N LYS A 124 20.47 8.56 7.32
CA LYS A 124 19.39 9.55 7.40
C LYS A 124 18.01 8.90 7.56
N ALA A 125 17.76 7.80 6.88
CA ALA A 125 16.52 7.05 7.00
C ALA A 125 16.34 6.42 8.39
N LEU A 126 17.42 5.96 9.03
CA LEU A 126 17.41 5.47 10.42
C LEU A 126 16.99 6.56 11.41
N GLU A 127 17.59 7.75 11.30
CA GLU A 127 17.24 8.92 12.09
C GLU A 127 15.74 9.25 11.93
N ILE A 128 15.30 9.41 10.68
CA ILE A 128 13.90 9.78 10.37
C ILE A 128 12.93 8.71 10.85
N THR A 129 13.20 7.43 10.61
CA THR A 129 12.26 6.37 10.99
C THR A 129 12.18 6.19 12.50
N SER A 130 13.21 6.57 13.27
CA SER A 130 13.13 6.60 14.73
C SER A 130 12.12 7.63 15.25
N GLU A 131 11.92 8.71 14.50
CA GLU A 131 11.05 9.82 14.88
C GLU A 131 9.63 9.69 14.31
N TYR A 132 9.52 9.23 13.05
CA TYR A 132 8.27 9.24 12.29
C TYR A 132 7.73 7.84 11.94
N ASN A 133 8.50 6.77 12.16
CA ASN A 133 8.10 5.38 11.90
C ASN A 133 7.61 5.16 10.45
N CYS A 134 8.42 5.56 9.46
CA CYS A 134 8.08 5.51 8.04
C CYS A 134 8.70 4.33 7.28
N VAL A 135 9.76 3.71 7.82
CA VAL A 135 10.44 2.52 7.25
C VAL A 135 9.93 1.26 7.96
N THR A 136 9.56 0.25 7.20
CA THR A 136 9.18 -1.07 7.74
C THR A 136 10.40 -1.97 7.87
N GLU A 137 11.25 -2.04 6.85
CA GLU A 137 12.43 -2.90 6.80
C GLU A 137 13.55 -2.24 6.00
N PHE A 138 14.80 -2.42 6.41
CA PHE A 138 15.99 -2.09 5.60
C PHE A 138 16.41 -3.32 4.79
N ILE A 139 16.91 -3.08 3.58
CA ILE A 139 17.35 -4.14 2.66
C ILE A 139 18.80 -4.51 2.98
N LEU A 140 19.02 -5.75 3.38
CA LEU A 140 20.31 -6.28 3.82
C LEU A 140 21.34 -6.36 2.70
N GLU A 141 20.89 -6.61 1.48
CA GLU A 141 21.71 -6.78 0.28
C GLU A 141 22.14 -5.43 -0.34
N ALA A 142 21.57 -4.30 0.11
CA ALA A 142 21.77 -3.01 -0.55
C ALA A 142 23.23 -2.56 -0.60
N GLU A 143 24.00 -2.77 0.48
CA GLU A 143 25.44 -2.41 0.49
C GLU A 143 26.28 -3.31 -0.41
N GLU A 144 25.88 -4.57 -0.58
CA GLU A 144 26.54 -5.49 -1.50
C GLU A 144 26.31 -5.04 -2.94
N TRP A 145 25.07 -4.74 -3.32
CA TRP A 145 24.75 -4.20 -4.64
C TRP A 145 25.45 -2.87 -4.93
N ALA A 146 25.62 -2.00 -3.93
CA ALA A 146 26.38 -0.76 -4.10
C ALA A 146 27.85 -1.03 -4.43
N LYS A 147 28.49 -1.97 -3.70
CA LYS A 147 29.89 -2.36 -3.94
C LYS A 147 30.06 -3.03 -5.30
N GLU A 148 29.12 -3.87 -5.71
CA GLU A 148 29.11 -4.51 -7.02
C GLU A 148 29.05 -3.46 -8.14
N LEU A 149 28.14 -2.47 -8.02
CA LEU A 149 28.05 -1.38 -8.99
C LEU A 149 29.34 -0.56 -9.07
N ASP A 150 29.94 -0.21 -7.92
CA ASP A 150 31.22 0.50 -7.89
C ASP A 150 32.34 -0.32 -8.56
N ALA A 151 32.41 -1.62 -8.29
CA ALA A 151 33.40 -2.53 -8.88
C ALA A 151 33.20 -2.73 -10.39
N GLU A 152 31.97 -2.93 -10.84
CA GLU A 152 31.61 -3.03 -12.26
C GLU A 152 31.95 -1.75 -13.01
N ALA A 153 31.68 -0.58 -12.42
CA ALA A 153 32.01 0.71 -13.01
C ALA A 153 33.54 0.90 -13.11
N ALA A 154 34.30 0.49 -12.09
CA ALA A 154 35.76 0.54 -12.11
C ALA A 154 36.37 -0.40 -13.17
N HIS A 155 35.77 -1.58 -13.38
CA HIS A 155 36.25 -2.55 -14.35
C HIS A 155 35.85 -2.23 -15.80
N SER A 156 34.58 -1.88 -16.03
CA SER A 156 34.02 -1.73 -17.38
C SER A 156 33.98 -0.29 -17.88
N GLY A 157 34.08 0.68 -16.98
CA GLY A 157 33.82 2.10 -17.26
C GLY A 157 32.35 2.43 -17.57
N LYS A 158 31.44 1.45 -17.55
CA LYS A 158 30.02 1.63 -17.88
C LYS A 158 29.22 1.90 -16.62
N LYS A 159 28.38 2.94 -16.67
CA LYS A 159 27.44 3.31 -15.61
C LYS A 159 26.05 3.50 -16.20
N GLY A 160 25.03 2.97 -15.52
CA GLY A 160 23.62 3.23 -15.86
C GLY A 160 23.23 4.69 -15.56
N PRO A 161 22.14 5.21 -16.13
CA PRO A 161 21.73 6.61 -15.93
C PRO A 161 21.33 6.94 -14.48
N LEU A 162 20.94 5.93 -13.69
CA LEU A 162 20.63 6.06 -12.25
C LEU A 162 21.69 5.38 -11.36
N HIS A 163 22.90 5.18 -11.88
CA HIS A 163 23.98 4.48 -11.19
C HIS A 163 24.17 4.95 -9.74
N GLY A 164 23.98 4.03 -8.79
CA GLY A 164 24.19 4.26 -7.36
C GLY A 164 23.08 5.02 -6.64
N LEU A 165 22.02 5.47 -7.34
CA LEU A 165 20.94 6.24 -6.73
C LEU A 165 20.09 5.34 -5.80
N PRO A 166 20.03 5.62 -4.48
CA PRO A 166 19.18 4.86 -3.58
C PRO A 166 17.69 5.16 -3.83
N PHE A 167 16.82 4.18 -3.71
CA PHE A 167 15.38 4.40 -3.73
C PHE A 167 14.63 3.56 -2.68
N SER A 168 13.53 4.11 -2.19
CA SER A 168 12.62 3.47 -1.24
C SER A 168 11.45 2.78 -1.94
N VAL A 169 10.95 1.70 -1.33
CA VAL A 169 9.92 0.84 -1.93
C VAL A 169 8.71 0.70 -1.00
N LYS A 170 7.54 1.17 -1.42
CA LYS A 170 6.30 0.98 -0.65
C LYS A 170 6.05 -0.49 -0.33
N ASP A 171 5.54 -0.78 0.87
CA ASP A 171 5.38 -2.15 1.37
C ASP A 171 4.65 -3.13 0.42
N ASN A 172 3.66 -2.67 -0.35
CA ASN A 172 2.93 -3.55 -1.26
C ASN A 172 3.62 -3.79 -2.62
N VAL A 173 4.75 -3.14 -2.89
CA VAL A 173 5.57 -3.40 -4.08
C VAL A 173 6.53 -4.55 -3.76
N GLY A 174 6.49 -5.60 -4.58
CA GLY A 174 7.30 -6.80 -4.41
C GLY A 174 8.80 -6.52 -4.54
N LEU A 175 9.56 -7.07 -3.61
CA LEU A 175 11.02 -7.08 -3.60
C LEU A 175 11.45 -8.48 -3.14
N ILE A 176 12.25 -9.17 -3.94
CA ILE A 176 12.61 -10.57 -3.73
C ILE A 176 13.18 -10.79 -2.33
N GLY A 177 12.69 -11.82 -1.64
CA GLY A 177 13.13 -12.15 -0.27
C GLY A 177 12.46 -11.35 0.85
N TYR A 178 11.71 -10.29 0.51
CA TYR A 178 11.02 -9.44 1.50
C TYR A 178 9.51 -9.64 1.46
N ASP A 179 8.88 -9.56 2.64
CA ASP A 179 7.43 -9.63 2.74
C ASP A 179 6.78 -8.38 2.11
N SER A 180 5.58 -8.55 1.56
CA SER A 180 4.67 -7.44 1.25
C SER A 180 3.42 -7.63 2.10
N THR A 181 3.43 -7.10 3.32
CA THR A 181 2.42 -7.45 4.33
C THR A 181 1.12 -6.71 4.12
N VAL A 182 1.17 -5.53 3.50
CA VAL A 182 0.05 -4.60 3.34
C VAL A 182 -0.62 -4.28 4.70
N GLY A 183 0.17 -4.35 5.78
CA GLY A 183 -0.32 -4.21 7.15
C GLY A 183 -1.21 -5.36 7.65
N ILE A 184 -1.24 -6.50 6.95
CA ILE A 184 -2.05 -7.69 7.27
C ILE A 184 -1.13 -8.80 7.81
N SER A 185 -1.38 -9.24 9.05
CA SER A 185 -0.48 -10.16 9.76
C SER A 185 -0.45 -11.56 9.14
N GLN A 186 -1.49 -11.94 8.39
CA GLN A 186 -1.53 -13.19 7.64
C GLN A 186 -0.46 -13.25 6.53
N PHE A 187 0.00 -12.10 6.02
CA PHE A 187 0.99 -12.00 4.94
C PHE A 187 2.44 -11.94 5.44
N ILE A 188 2.68 -12.05 6.75
CA ILE A 188 4.03 -12.19 7.31
C ILE A 188 4.61 -13.57 6.97
N ASN A 189 5.91 -13.61 6.66
CA ASN A 189 6.65 -14.81 6.23
C ASN A 189 6.12 -15.37 4.89
N GLN A 190 5.74 -14.46 3.99
CA GLN A 190 5.38 -14.74 2.60
C GLN A 190 6.22 -13.82 1.70
N PRO A 191 7.54 -14.04 1.64
CA PRO A 191 8.43 -13.17 0.89
C PRO A 191 8.08 -13.21 -0.60
N ALA A 192 8.29 -12.09 -1.30
CA ALA A 192 8.17 -12.09 -2.75
C ALA A 192 9.23 -13.02 -3.37
N ILE A 193 8.83 -13.74 -4.41
CA ILE A 193 9.70 -14.67 -5.15
C ILE A 193 10.44 -13.99 -6.30
N GLU A 194 10.03 -12.78 -6.66
CA GLU A 194 10.64 -11.94 -7.70
C GLU A 194 10.46 -10.46 -7.35
N ASP A 195 11.33 -9.62 -7.90
CA ASP A 195 11.19 -8.17 -7.85
C ASP A 195 9.99 -7.73 -8.68
N ALA A 196 9.26 -6.71 -8.21
CA ALA A 196 8.23 -6.08 -9.03
C ALA A 196 8.84 -5.42 -10.27
N ALA A 197 8.05 -5.31 -11.34
CA ALA A 197 8.53 -4.78 -12.62
C ALA A 197 9.19 -3.40 -12.52
N MET A 198 8.63 -2.50 -11.70
CA MET A 198 9.21 -1.18 -11.44
C MET A 198 10.57 -1.26 -10.74
N VAL A 199 10.73 -2.20 -9.80
CA VAL A 199 12.01 -2.44 -9.09
C VAL A 199 13.06 -2.99 -10.06
N ILE A 200 12.68 -3.98 -10.89
CA ILE A 200 13.55 -4.53 -11.93
C ILE A 200 14.04 -3.43 -12.88
N ALA A 201 13.14 -2.57 -13.35
CA ALA A 201 13.48 -1.50 -14.28
C ALA A 201 14.44 -0.47 -13.65
N LEU A 202 14.21 -0.07 -12.40
CA LEU A 202 15.10 0.85 -11.68
C LEU A 202 16.47 0.24 -11.39
N LYS A 203 16.53 -1.04 -10.97
CA LYS A 203 17.81 -1.77 -10.80
C LYS A 203 18.59 -1.85 -12.10
N LYS A 204 17.93 -2.12 -13.24
CA LYS A 204 18.56 -2.11 -14.57
C LYS A 204 19.10 -0.74 -14.99
N LEU A 205 18.50 0.34 -14.50
CA LEU A 205 19.00 1.70 -14.71
C LEU A 205 20.18 2.04 -13.78
N GLY A 206 20.55 1.15 -12.85
CA GLY A 206 21.65 1.29 -11.91
C GLY A 206 21.25 1.80 -10.52
N ALA A 207 19.95 1.92 -10.22
CA ALA A 207 19.46 2.38 -8.92
C ALA A 207 19.42 1.23 -7.88
N ILE A 208 19.46 1.57 -6.59
CA ILE A 208 19.59 0.60 -5.50
C ILE A 208 18.39 0.68 -4.54
N PRO A 209 17.54 -0.36 -4.43
CA PRO A 209 16.51 -0.39 -3.40
C PRO A 209 17.15 -0.60 -2.03
N PHE A 210 16.85 0.26 -1.05
CA PHE A 210 17.53 0.21 0.25
C PHE A 210 16.61 0.04 1.46
N CYS A 211 15.32 0.34 1.31
CA CYS A 211 14.34 0.11 2.37
C CYS A 211 12.92 -0.09 1.83
N LYS A 212 12.07 -0.71 2.65
CA LYS A 212 10.62 -0.75 2.47
C LYS A 212 9.92 0.26 3.37
N THR A 213 8.83 0.87 2.91
CA THR A 213 8.13 1.92 3.65
C THR A 213 6.70 1.56 4.02
N ASN A 214 6.24 2.16 5.13
CA ASN A 214 4.99 1.81 5.80
C ASN A 214 3.74 2.21 5.00
N VAL A 215 2.66 1.48 5.26
CA VAL A 215 1.35 1.61 4.60
C VAL A 215 0.21 1.49 5.61
N PRO A 216 -0.98 2.05 5.34
CA PRO A 216 -2.15 1.71 6.12
C PRO A 216 -2.56 0.25 5.89
N GLN A 217 -3.16 -0.37 6.89
CA GLN A 217 -3.69 -1.73 6.79
C GLN A 217 -4.62 -1.85 5.56
N THR A 218 -4.37 -2.84 4.71
CA THR A 218 -5.04 -3.12 3.43
C THR A 218 -4.83 -2.13 2.28
N ASN A 219 -4.04 -1.06 2.47
CA ASN A 219 -3.96 0.09 1.56
C ASN A 219 -5.27 0.89 1.38
N MET A 220 -6.36 0.55 2.08
CA MET A 220 -7.69 1.18 1.93
C MET A 220 -7.92 2.30 2.96
N SER A 221 -6.91 3.15 3.14
CA SER A 221 -7.04 4.37 3.94
C SER A 221 -6.11 5.46 3.42
N PHE A 222 -6.48 6.71 3.70
CA PHE A 222 -5.65 7.89 3.46
C PHE A 222 -4.83 8.28 4.70
N GLY A 223 -4.87 7.49 5.77
CA GLY A 223 -3.85 7.52 6.83
C GLY A 223 -2.70 6.56 6.55
N CYS A 224 -1.82 6.34 7.53
CA CYS A 224 -0.69 5.42 7.41
C CYS A 224 -0.42 4.71 8.74
N SER A 225 -1.27 3.75 9.09
CA SER A 225 -1.15 2.92 10.30
C SER A 225 -1.62 1.49 10.07
N ASN A 226 -0.95 0.54 10.71
CA ASN A 226 -1.38 -0.86 10.74
C ASN A 226 -0.91 -1.57 12.01
N PRO A 227 -1.49 -2.75 12.36
CA PRO A 227 -1.16 -3.46 13.59
C PRO A 227 0.24 -4.09 13.62
N ILE A 228 0.94 -4.18 12.50
CA ILE A 228 2.29 -4.77 12.41
C ILE A 228 3.33 -3.70 12.70
N TRP A 229 3.31 -2.62 11.91
CA TRP A 229 4.34 -1.60 11.87
C TRP A 229 3.98 -0.35 12.68
N GLY A 230 2.73 -0.19 13.08
CA GLY A 230 2.24 1.00 13.80
C GLY A 230 1.99 2.21 12.89
N LEU A 231 1.86 3.37 13.53
CA LEU A 231 1.52 4.64 12.89
C LEU A 231 2.76 5.36 12.35
N THR A 232 2.68 5.83 11.10
CA THR A 232 3.61 6.80 10.54
C THR A 232 3.09 8.22 10.76
N LYS A 233 3.98 9.13 11.18
CA LYS A 233 3.68 10.54 11.46
C LYS A 233 4.08 11.44 10.29
N ASN A 234 3.46 12.62 10.17
CA ASN A 234 3.85 13.60 9.16
C ASN A 234 5.11 14.38 9.60
N PRO A 235 6.10 14.60 8.71
CA PRO A 235 7.31 15.33 9.05
C PRO A 235 7.11 16.83 9.31
N TRP A 236 6.01 17.43 8.82
CA TRP A 236 5.68 18.83 9.08
C TRP A 236 4.95 19.05 10.40
N ASP A 237 4.24 18.03 10.90
CA ASP A 237 3.47 18.07 12.14
C ASP A 237 3.16 16.64 12.61
N LYS A 238 3.76 16.21 13.72
CA LYS A 238 3.69 14.83 14.24
C LYS A 238 2.28 14.40 14.62
N GLU A 239 1.36 15.34 14.86
CA GLU A 239 -0.04 15.08 15.17
C GLU A 239 -0.90 14.90 13.90
N ARG A 240 -0.31 15.09 12.71
CA ARG A 240 -0.99 14.95 11.42
C ARG A 240 -0.60 13.66 10.71
N THR A 241 -1.49 13.23 9.83
CA THR A 241 -1.20 12.11 8.93
C THR A 241 -0.25 12.54 7.81
N PRO A 242 0.71 11.68 7.40
CA PRO A 242 1.49 11.88 6.17
C PRO A 242 0.66 11.65 4.90
N GLY A 243 -0.62 11.30 5.04
CA GLY A 243 -1.46 10.82 3.94
C GLY A 243 -1.26 9.31 3.70
N GLY A 244 -1.94 8.78 2.70
CA GLY A 244 -1.90 7.36 2.40
C GLY A 244 -2.54 7.02 1.06
N SER A 245 -2.39 5.79 0.57
CA SER A 245 -1.71 4.67 1.26
C SER A 245 -0.18 4.64 1.13
N THR A 246 0.42 5.57 0.41
CA THR A 246 1.89 5.68 0.25
C THR A 246 2.49 6.67 1.26
N GLY A 247 2.07 6.56 2.52
CA GLY A 247 2.43 7.52 3.58
C GLY A 247 3.88 7.40 4.05
N GLY A 248 4.40 6.16 4.15
CA GLY A 248 5.80 5.91 4.51
C GLY A 248 6.78 6.54 3.53
N GLU A 249 6.59 6.33 2.22
CA GLU A 249 7.40 6.97 1.17
C GLU A 249 7.37 8.49 1.30
N ALA A 250 6.17 9.09 1.40
CA ALA A 250 6.05 10.55 1.41
C ALA A 250 6.70 11.17 2.64
N CYS A 251 6.53 10.55 3.81
CA CYS A 251 7.22 10.95 5.04
C CYS A 251 8.74 10.86 4.87
N LEU A 252 9.26 9.71 4.38
CA LEU A 252 10.69 9.47 4.26
C LEU A 252 11.35 10.45 3.28
N ILE A 253 10.73 10.67 2.12
CA ILE A 253 11.24 11.57 1.08
C ILE A 253 11.20 13.02 1.53
N ALA A 254 10.07 13.47 2.11
CA ALA A 254 9.92 14.84 2.60
C ALA A 254 10.91 15.18 3.72
N ALA A 255 11.20 14.22 4.61
CA ALA A 255 12.18 14.38 5.67
C ALA A 255 13.64 14.24 5.20
N GLY A 256 13.88 13.95 3.91
CA GLY A 256 15.22 13.88 3.33
C GLY A 256 15.87 12.49 3.35
N GLY A 257 15.17 11.46 3.80
CA GLY A 257 15.71 10.09 3.98
C GLY A 257 15.70 9.23 2.74
N SER A 258 15.11 9.70 1.63
CA SER A 258 15.16 9.03 0.32
C SER A 258 15.06 10.09 -0.79
N PRO A 259 15.82 9.97 -1.89
CA PRO A 259 15.70 10.88 -3.03
C PRO A 259 14.57 10.45 -3.99
N LEU A 260 14.18 9.18 -3.97
CA LEU A 260 13.26 8.57 -4.94
C LEU A 260 12.45 7.45 -4.27
N GLY A 261 11.15 7.41 -4.55
CA GLY A 261 10.26 6.38 -4.02
C GLY A 261 9.32 5.77 -5.05
N ILE A 262 8.97 4.50 -4.84
CA ILE A 262 7.92 3.82 -5.61
C ILE A 262 6.65 3.69 -4.75
N GLY A 263 5.55 4.19 -5.29
CA GLY A 263 4.22 4.10 -4.71
C GLY A 263 3.20 3.36 -5.58
N THR A 264 1.97 3.29 -5.10
CA THR A 264 0.82 2.82 -5.90
C THR A 264 -0.40 3.71 -5.65
N ASP A 265 -1.22 3.91 -6.67
CA ASP A 265 -2.39 4.78 -6.63
C ASP A 265 -3.57 4.20 -7.42
N ILE A 266 -4.69 4.03 -6.71
CA ILE A 266 -6.00 3.67 -7.27
C ILE A 266 -7.03 4.79 -7.07
N GLY A 267 -6.90 5.56 -5.99
CA GLY A 267 -7.86 6.59 -5.57
C GLY A 267 -7.21 7.81 -4.93
N GLY A 268 -5.93 8.06 -5.20
CA GLY A 268 -5.16 9.18 -4.66
C GLY A 268 -3.88 8.79 -3.93
N SER A 269 -3.57 7.50 -3.83
CA SER A 269 -2.58 7.01 -2.86
C SER A 269 -1.12 7.41 -3.10
N VAL A 270 -0.73 8.02 -4.23
CA VAL A 270 0.58 8.71 -4.34
C VAL A 270 0.43 10.23 -4.33
N ARG A 271 -0.71 10.76 -4.79
CA ARG A 271 -0.97 12.20 -4.90
C ARG A 271 -1.32 12.83 -3.55
N LEU A 272 -2.17 12.18 -2.76
CA LEU A 272 -2.56 12.62 -1.42
C LEU A 272 -1.38 12.70 -0.45
N PRO A 273 -0.57 11.63 -0.27
CA PRO A 273 0.57 11.72 0.63
C PRO A 273 1.64 12.69 0.12
N ALA A 274 1.82 12.82 -1.20
CA ALA A 274 2.69 13.85 -1.76
C ALA A 274 2.22 15.28 -1.42
N ALA A 275 0.92 15.56 -1.58
CA ALA A 275 0.33 16.84 -1.20
C ALA A 275 0.44 17.11 0.32
N PHE A 276 0.24 16.10 1.16
CA PHE A 276 0.27 16.26 2.63
C PHE A 276 1.69 16.40 3.18
N CYS A 277 2.69 15.83 2.50
CA CYS A 277 4.09 15.92 2.87
C CYS A 277 4.87 16.96 2.04
N GLY A 278 4.24 17.71 1.14
CA GLY A 278 4.89 18.77 0.37
C GLY A 278 5.95 18.28 -0.61
N ILE A 279 5.71 17.15 -1.28
CA ILE A 279 6.61 16.57 -2.29
C ILE A 279 5.87 16.36 -3.62
N TYR A 280 6.58 15.88 -4.63
CA TYR A 280 6.05 15.66 -5.97
C TYR A 280 5.77 14.18 -6.21
N SER A 281 4.71 13.89 -6.96
CA SER A 281 4.45 12.54 -7.44
C SER A 281 3.74 12.54 -8.79
N ILE A 282 3.85 11.40 -9.49
CA ILE A 282 3.08 11.13 -10.70
C ILE A 282 2.31 9.82 -10.56
N LYS A 283 1.01 9.87 -10.84
CA LYS A 283 0.20 8.69 -11.15
C LYS A 283 -0.03 8.68 -12.67
N PRO A 284 0.70 7.88 -13.44
CA PRO A 284 0.53 7.86 -14.89
C PRO A 284 -0.81 7.22 -15.28
N THR A 285 -1.10 7.22 -16.57
CA THR A 285 -2.22 6.46 -17.14
C THR A 285 -2.07 4.97 -16.81
N THR A 286 -3.19 4.27 -16.61
CA THR A 286 -3.20 2.83 -16.43
C THR A 286 -2.41 2.13 -17.54
N PHE A 287 -1.68 1.07 -17.20
CA PHE A 287 -0.82 0.30 -18.11
C PHE A 287 0.37 1.06 -18.70
N ARG A 288 0.63 2.30 -18.24
CA ARG A 288 1.87 3.02 -18.59
C ARG A 288 3.05 2.57 -17.75
N PHE A 289 2.80 2.26 -16.48
CA PHE A 289 3.74 1.59 -15.58
C PHE A 289 3.17 0.21 -15.22
N SER A 290 4.05 -0.78 -15.09
CA SER A 290 3.67 -2.17 -14.85
C SER A 290 3.29 -2.40 -13.39
N SER A 291 2.08 -2.96 -13.17
CA SER A 291 1.63 -3.42 -11.85
C SER A 291 2.07 -4.86 -11.53
N LYS A 292 2.89 -5.50 -12.38
CA LYS A 292 3.40 -6.85 -12.15
C LYS A 292 4.29 -6.89 -10.92
N GLY A 293 4.05 -7.88 -10.05
CA GLY A 293 4.74 -8.04 -8.76
C GLY A 293 4.23 -7.11 -7.64
N VAL A 294 3.18 -6.30 -7.86
CA VAL A 294 2.53 -5.54 -6.79
C VAL A 294 1.53 -6.42 -6.05
N LYS A 295 1.68 -6.55 -4.73
CA LYS A 295 0.76 -7.28 -3.86
C LYS A 295 -0.60 -6.58 -3.81
N LYS A 296 -1.65 -7.33 -4.12
CA LYS A 296 -3.05 -6.91 -4.04
C LYS A 296 -3.76 -7.69 -2.93
N VAL A 297 -4.65 -7.02 -2.20
CA VAL A 297 -5.49 -7.68 -1.18
C VAL A 297 -6.71 -8.31 -1.82
N THR A 298 -7.29 -7.62 -2.80
CA THR A 298 -8.42 -8.11 -3.59
C THR A 298 -7.93 -8.71 -4.91
N ILE A 299 -8.54 -9.81 -5.32
CA ILE A 299 -8.22 -10.53 -6.57
C ILE A 299 -9.39 -10.37 -7.53
N GLY A 300 -9.10 -10.23 -8.83
CA GLY A 300 -10.13 -10.25 -9.88
C GLY A 300 -10.96 -8.97 -10.03
N ASN A 301 -10.55 -7.84 -9.44
CA ASN A 301 -11.20 -6.56 -9.73
C ASN A 301 -10.82 -6.10 -11.15
N VAL A 302 -11.80 -6.09 -12.06
CA VAL A 302 -11.62 -5.74 -13.48
C VAL A 302 -12.06 -4.31 -13.82
N GLY A 303 -12.53 -3.53 -12.85
CA GLY A 303 -13.10 -2.21 -13.12
C GLY A 303 -12.09 -1.07 -13.02
N ILE A 304 -11.37 -0.97 -11.91
CA ILE A 304 -10.40 0.11 -11.67
C ILE A 304 -9.06 -0.50 -11.29
N THR A 305 -8.08 -0.32 -12.18
CA THR A 305 -6.75 -0.88 -12.01
C THR A 305 -5.86 0.08 -11.22
N PRO A 306 -5.23 -0.35 -10.11
CA PRO A 306 -4.20 0.44 -9.43
C PRO A 306 -2.97 0.59 -10.33
N VAL A 307 -2.32 1.75 -10.27
CA VAL A 307 -1.14 2.07 -11.07
C VAL A 307 0.05 2.37 -10.15
N PRO A 308 1.26 1.89 -10.44
CA PRO A 308 2.45 2.36 -9.75
C PRO A 308 2.67 3.85 -10.01
N GLY A 309 3.29 4.54 -9.07
CA GLY A 309 3.68 5.94 -9.21
C GLY A 309 5.07 6.18 -8.65
N ILE A 310 5.64 7.32 -8.99
CA ILE A 310 6.95 7.77 -8.52
C ILE A 310 6.76 8.98 -7.62
N LEU A 311 7.55 9.07 -6.56
CA LEU A 311 7.60 10.19 -5.64
C LEU A 311 9.04 10.71 -5.52
N ALA A 312 9.21 12.02 -5.48
CA ALA A 312 10.51 12.69 -5.24
C ALA A 312 10.30 14.09 -4.65
N ARG A 313 11.38 14.73 -4.18
CA ARG A 313 11.32 16.08 -3.59
C ARG A 313 11.09 17.19 -4.61
N ASP A 314 11.30 16.92 -5.89
CA ASP A 314 11.17 17.88 -6.96
C ASP A 314 10.54 17.25 -8.22
N SER A 315 9.93 18.09 -9.05
CA SER A 315 9.26 17.65 -10.28
C SER A 315 10.22 17.19 -11.37
N HIS A 316 11.46 17.70 -11.39
CA HIS A 316 12.46 17.36 -12.40
C HIS A 316 12.92 15.90 -12.23
N THR A 317 13.14 15.44 -11.00
CA THR A 317 13.43 14.04 -10.67
C THR A 317 12.29 13.13 -11.09
N VAL A 318 11.04 13.47 -10.77
CA VAL A 318 9.86 12.69 -11.20
C VAL A 318 9.82 12.56 -12.72
N ALA A 319 10.02 13.66 -13.45
CA ALA A 319 10.03 13.65 -14.90
C ALA A 319 11.20 12.83 -15.49
N THR A 320 12.41 13.03 -14.97
CA THR A 320 13.63 12.35 -15.42
C THR A 320 13.53 10.85 -15.23
N VAL A 321 13.12 10.38 -14.04
CA VAL A 321 12.97 8.94 -13.78
C VAL A 321 11.82 8.36 -14.62
N THR A 322 10.72 9.10 -14.79
CA THR A 322 9.62 8.67 -15.67
C THR A 322 10.08 8.51 -17.12
N LYS A 323 10.88 9.46 -17.63
CA LYS A 323 11.49 9.40 -18.96
C LYS A 323 12.37 8.17 -19.09
N LEU A 324 13.33 7.98 -18.18
CA LEU A 324 14.27 6.85 -18.21
C LEU A 324 13.57 5.49 -18.17
N LEU A 325 12.47 5.36 -17.44
CA LEU A 325 11.67 4.13 -17.39
C LEU A 325 10.93 3.83 -18.70
N LEU A 326 10.54 4.89 -19.43
CA LEU A 326 9.77 4.80 -20.68
C LEU A 326 10.65 4.81 -21.93
N GLU A 327 11.91 5.23 -21.81
CA GLU A 327 12.92 5.15 -22.86
C GLU A 327 13.53 3.76 -22.95
N ASN A 328 14.07 3.43 -24.13
CA ASN A 328 14.78 2.18 -24.41
C ASN A 328 14.05 0.90 -23.99
N ASN A 329 12.72 0.98 -23.91
CA ASN A 329 11.85 -0.11 -23.50
C ASN A 329 12.20 -0.75 -22.13
N HIS A 330 12.81 0.00 -21.20
CA HIS A 330 13.28 -0.54 -19.92
C HIS A 330 12.16 -1.21 -19.12
N LEU A 331 10.97 -0.61 -19.09
CA LEU A 331 9.79 -1.22 -18.45
C LEU A 331 9.27 -2.44 -19.21
N GLN A 332 9.35 -2.49 -20.54
CA GLN A 332 8.91 -3.65 -21.33
C GLN A 332 9.81 -4.87 -21.08
N MET A 333 11.07 -4.68 -20.67
CA MET A 333 11.97 -5.77 -20.32
C MET A 333 11.57 -6.58 -19.08
N CYS A 334 10.52 -6.18 -18.35
CA CYS A 334 9.98 -6.96 -17.22
C CYS A 334 9.04 -8.11 -17.67
N GLY A 335 8.75 -8.20 -18.98
CA GLY A 335 7.88 -9.24 -19.53
C GLY A 335 6.44 -9.14 -19.01
N ASP A 336 5.93 -7.92 -18.88
CA ASP A 336 4.52 -7.66 -18.58
C ASP A 336 3.74 -7.45 -19.89
N PRO A 337 2.87 -8.38 -20.29
CA PRO A 337 2.11 -8.28 -21.54
C PRO A 337 1.02 -7.18 -21.50
N ASP A 338 0.62 -6.71 -20.32
CA ASP A 338 -0.41 -5.67 -20.16
C ASP A 338 0.16 -4.26 -20.42
N LEU A 339 1.48 -4.10 -20.48
CA LEU A 339 2.14 -2.81 -20.59
C LEU A 339 1.97 -2.22 -22.01
N LEU A 340 1.50 -0.98 -22.09
CA LEU A 340 1.42 -0.28 -23.37
C LEU A 340 2.82 0.18 -23.81
N PRO A 341 3.29 -0.18 -25.03
CA PRO A 341 4.62 0.20 -25.53
C PRO A 341 4.63 1.63 -26.06
N ILE A 342 4.30 2.60 -25.20
CA ILE A 342 4.29 4.03 -25.55
C ILE A 342 5.57 4.68 -25.02
N PRO A 343 6.53 5.03 -25.90
CA PRO A 343 7.78 5.64 -25.47
C PRO A 343 7.56 7.04 -24.90
N TRP A 344 8.58 7.56 -24.23
CA TRP A 344 8.61 8.96 -23.83
C TRP A 344 8.56 9.88 -25.07
N ASN A 345 7.85 10.99 -24.98
CA ASN A 345 7.78 11.99 -26.04
C ASN A 345 8.37 13.32 -25.53
N GLU A 346 9.65 13.55 -25.86
CA GLU A 346 10.40 14.72 -25.42
C GLU A 346 9.77 16.03 -25.94
N GLN A 347 9.33 16.06 -27.20
CA GLN A 347 8.74 17.25 -27.80
C GLN A 347 7.43 17.64 -27.11
N ALA A 348 6.61 16.65 -26.75
CA ALA A 348 5.37 16.87 -26.02
C ALA A 348 5.64 17.31 -24.57
N PHE A 349 6.71 16.84 -23.94
CA PHE A 349 7.09 17.23 -22.58
C PHE A 349 7.63 18.66 -22.48
N ILE A 350 8.57 19.04 -23.35
CA ILE A 350 9.17 20.38 -23.36
C ILE A 350 8.12 21.45 -23.71
N GLY A 351 7.27 21.16 -24.70
CA GLY A 351 6.06 21.93 -25.01
C GLY A 351 6.26 23.45 -25.09
N ASN A 352 6.68 23.99 -26.24
CA ASN A 352 6.85 25.45 -26.43
C ASN A 352 5.55 26.20 -26.80
N LYS A 353 4.39 25.70 -26.36
CA LYS A 353 3.08 26.23 -26.79
C LYS A 353 2.35 26.86 -25.63
N LYS A 354 1.64 27.95 -25.91
CA LYS A 354 0.62 28.50 -25.01
C LYS A 354 -0.41 27.40 -24.72
N LEU A 355 -0.50 26.99 -23.46
CA LEU A 355 -1.45 26.00 -22.99
C LEU A 355 -2.81 26.64 -22.72
N ARG A 356 -3.88 25.86 -22.94
CA ARG A 356 -5.24 26.14 -22.48
C ARG A 356 -5.55 25.22 -21.31
N ILE A 357 -5.61 25.77 -20.10
CA ILE A 357 -5.63 25.04 -18.84
C ILE A 357 -7.00 25.21 -18.17
N GLY A 358 -7.74 24.11 -18.06
CA GLY A 358 -8.96 24.06 -17.26
C GLY A 358 -8.63 24.13 -15.77
N TYR A 359 -9.31 24.97 -14.99
CA TYR A 359 -9.15 25.05 -13.54
C TYR A 359 -10.50 25.05 -12.82
N TYR A 360 -10.51 24.54 -11.59
CA TYR A 360 -11.66 24.58 -10.69
C TYR A 360 -11.16 24.75 -9.26
N GLU A 361 -11.94 25.46 -8.44
CA GLU A 361 -11.65 25.64 -7.01
C GLU A 361 -12.44 24.68 -6.12
N ASP A 362 -13.49 24.09 -6.65
CA ASP A 362 -14.41 23.22 -5.94
C ASP A 362 -14.96 22.20 -6.93
N ASP A 363 -15.10 20.95 -6.50
CA ASP A 363 -15.58 19.85 -7.34
C ASP A 363 -17.08 19.54 -7.12
N GLY A 364 -17.75 20.32 -6.27
CA GLY A 364 -19.15 20.16 -5.90
C GLY A 364 -19.42 18.98 -4.95
N PHE A 365 -18.39 18.26 -4.51
CA PHE A 365 -18.53 17.06 -3.68
C PHE A 365 -17.71 17.12 -2.39
N PHE A 366 -16.42 17.47 -2.48
CA PHE A 366 -15.54 17.68 -1.33
C PHE A 366 -15.39 19.18 -1.07
N PRO A 367 -15.88 19.69 0.08
CA PRO A 367 -15.72 21.11 0.40
C PRO A 367 -14.25 21.53 0.40
N THR A 368 -13.92 22.53 -0.42
CA THR A 368 -12.54 23.00 -0.53
C THR A 368 -12.20 23.96 0.61
N THR A 369 -11.07 23.72 1.28
CA THR A 369 -10.62 24.59 2.37
C THR A 369 -10.09 25.94 1.84
N PRO A 370 -10.11 27.01 2.65
CA PRO A 370 -9.58 28.31 2.23
C PRO A 370 -8.11 28.26 1.79
N GLY A 371 -7.29 27.41 2.44
CA GLY A 371 -5.89 27.23 2.09
C GLY A 371 -5.68 26.62 0.71
N ILE A 372 -6.46 25.59 0.35
CA ILE A 372 -6.41 24.96 -0.97
C ILE A 372 -6.91 25.91 -2.05
N ARG A 373 -8.03 26.62 -1.81
CA ARG A 373 -8.55 27.62 -2.74
C ARG A 373 -7.51 28.70 -3.04
N ARG A 374 -6.84 29.21 -2.01
CA ARG A 374 -5.74 30.18 -2.17
C ARG A 374 -4.58 29.61 -2.99
N ALA A 375 -4.18 28.36 -2.74
CA ALA A 375 -3.09 27.71 -3.50
C ALA A 375 -3.44 27.58 -5.00
N ILE A 376 -4.68 27.19 -5.32
CA ILE A 376 -5.18 27.13 -6.70
C ILE A 376 -5.12 28.52 -7.34
N GLN A 377 -5.54 29.56 -6.64
CA GLN A 377 -5.50 30.94 -7.15
C GLN A 377 -4.08 31.49 -7.37
N ILE A 378 -3.13 31.14 -6.50
CA ILE A 378 -1.71 31.46 -6.71
C ILE A 378 -1.19 30.78 -7.97
N ALA A 379 -1.43 29.46 -8.12
CA ALA A 379 -1.01 28.72 -9.32
C ALA A 379 -1.67 29.27 -10.60
N LYS A 380 -2.96 29.60 -10.52
CA LYS A 380 -3.71 30.22 -11.60
C LYS A 380 -3.05 31.52 -12.06
N THR A 381 -2.82 32.43 -11.12
CA THR A 381 -2.22 33.75 -11.40
C THR A 381 -0.81 33.61 -12.00
N ALA A 382 0.00 32.69 -11.47
CA ALA A 382 1.34 32.43 -11.99
C ALA A 382 1.32 31.88 -13.43
N LEU A 383 0.40 30.97 -13.75
CA LEU A 383 0.26 30.42 -15.10
C LEU A 383 -0.28 31.45 -16.11
N GLU A 384 -1.20 32.33 -15.70
CA GLU A 384 -1.66 33.48 -16.50
C GLU A 384 -0.50 34.45 -16.79
N ALA A 385 0.30 34.77 -15.77
CA ALA A 385 1.47 35.64 -15.91
C ALA A 385 2.53 35.05 -16.85
N SER A 386 2.65 33.71 -16.92
CA SER A 386 3.49 32.99 -17.88
C SER A 386 2.89 32.91 -19.30
N GLY A 387 1.74 33.54 -19.55
CA GLY A 387 1.14 33.68 -20.88
C GLY A 387 0.17 32.55 -21.26
N HIS A 388 -0.20 31.65 -20.35
CA HIS A 388 -1.18 30.59 -20.59
C HIS A 388 -2.63 31.10 -20.54
N GLU A 389 -3.55 30.40 -21.21
CA GLU A 389 -5.00 30.67 -21.14
C GLU A 389 -5.63 29.78 -20.07
N LEU A 390 -6.23 30.38 -19.04
CA LEU A 390 -6.86 29.65 -17.95
C LEU A 390 -8.38 29.76 -18.05
N VAL A 391 -9.05 28.62 -18.06
CA VAL A 391 -10.47 28.52 -18.35
C VAL A 391 -11.18 27.86 -17.17
N PRO A 392 -12.22 28.49 -16.59
CA PRO A 392 -13.05 27.82 -15.59
C PRO A 392 -13.60 26.51 -16.16
N PHE A 393 -13.43 25.43 -15.40
CA PHE A 393 -13.89 24.10 -15.75
C PHE A 393 -14.73 23.53 -14.61
N VAL A 394 -15.78 22.79 -14.94
CA VAL A 394 -16.59 22.10 -13.93
C VAL A 394 -16.45 20.60 -14.18
N PRO A 395 -15.84 19.84 -13.25
CA PRO A 395 -15.74 18.39 -13.36
C PRO A 395 -17.13 17.76 -13.50
N PRO A 396 -17.40 16.98 -14.56
CA PRO A 396 -18.73 16.44 -14.79
C PRO A 396 -19.03 15.27 -13.83
N ARG A 397 -20.19 15.33 -13.16
CA ARG A 397 -20.80 14.21 -12.42
C ARG A 397 -19.87 13.55 -11.38
N VAL A 398 -19.19 14.37 -10.56
CA VAL A 398 -18.24 13.89 -9.53
C VAL A 398 -18.90 12.91 -8.56
N ASP A 399 -20.14 13.18 -8.17
CA ASP A 399 -20.99 12.32 -7.35
C ASP A 399 -21.17 10.92 -7.95
N TYR A 400 -21.49 10.84 -9.24
CA TYR A 400 -21.66 9.58 -9.96
C TYR A 400 -20.33 8.82 -10.06
N VAL A 401 -19.23 9.51 -10.37
CA VAL A 401 -17.90 8.91 -10.48
C VAL A 401 -17.46 8.31 -9.14
N LEU A 402 -17.62 9.06 -8.04
CA LEU A 402 -17.25 8.57 -6.70
C LEU A 402 -18.14 7.42 -6.24
N ASN A 403 -19.45 7.49 -6.49
CA ASN A 403 -20.37 6.40 -6.18
C ASN A 403 -20.06 5.13 -6.99
N SER A 404 -19.70 5.29 -8.26
CA SER A 404 -19.27 4.19 -9.14
C SER A 404 -17.93 3.60 -8.67
N PHE A 405 -16.97 4.45 -8.33
CA PHE A 405 -15.66 4.06 -7.79
C PHE A 405 -15.80 3.17 -6.56
N ILE A 406 -16.59 3.59 -5.57
CA ILE A 406 -16.84 2.78 -4.37
C ILE A 406 -17.56 1.49 -4.73
N SER A 407 -18.60 1.54 -5.57
CA SER A 407 -19.37 0.34 -5.96
C SER A 407 -18.51 -0.71 -6.65
N ILE A 408 -17.60 -0.31 -7.54
CA ILE A 408 -16.66 -1.20 -8.22
C ILE A 408 -15.64 -1.79 -7.23
N LEU A 409 -15.10 -0.99 -6.31
CA LEU A 409 -14.17 -1.48 -5.29
C LEU A 409 -14.81 -2.49 -4.33
N THR A 410 -16.10 -2.34 -4.06
CA THR A 410 -16.86 -3.21 -3.15
C THR A 410 -17.79 -4.18 -3.89
N ALA A 411 -17.54 -4.47 -5.18
CA ALA A 411 -18.45 -5.26 -6.01
C ALA A 411 -18.67 -6.69 -5.46
N ASP A 412 -17.67 -7.26 -4.79
CA ASP A 412 -17.74 -8.56 -4.10
C ASP A 412 -18.29 -8.45 -2.67
N GLN A 413 -18.89 -7.31 -2.31
CA GLN A 413 -19.29 -6.95 -0.94
C GLN A 413 -18.10 -6.94 0.04
N SER A 414 -16.90 -6.63 -0.46
CA SER A 414 -15.64 -6.62 0.29
C SER A 414 -15.26 -7.99 0.86
N ARG A 415 -15.75 -9.09 0.29
CA ARG A 415 -15.53 -10.45 0.80
C ARG A 415 -14.05 -10.79 0.88
N TYR A 416 -13.28 -10.58 -0.19
CA TYR A 416 -11.84 -10.90 -0.19
C TYR A 416 -11.07 -10.04 0.82
N LEU A 417 -11.41 -8.76 0.92
CA LEU A 417 -10.83 -7.84 1.91
C LEU A 417 -11.09 -8.32 3.34
N LEU A 418 -12.34 -8.65 3.67
CA LEU A 418 -12.75 -9.13 5.00
C LEU A 418 -12.15 -10.51 5.33
N GLN A 419 -11.98 -11.37 4.32
CA GLN A 419 -11.31 -12.66 4.50
C GLN A 419 -9.82 -12.47 4.82
N ALA A 420 -9.14 -11.55 4.14
CA ALA A 420 -7.74 -11.22 4.43
C ALA A 420 -7.55 -10.60 5.83
N LEU A 421 -8.59 -9.96 6.38
CA LEU A 421 -8.60 -9.43 7.75
C LEU A 421 -9.08 -10.43 8.81
N SER A 422 -9.45 -11.65 8.42
CA SER A 422 -10.02 -12.64 9.35
C SER A 422 -9.07 -12.95 10.50
N ASN A 423 -9.54 -12.79 11.74
CA ASN A 423 -8.79 -12.96 13.00
C ASN A 423 -7.64 -11.97 13.22
N ASP A 424 -7.42 -11.02 12.30
CA ASP A 424 -6.41 -9.97 12.45
C ASP A 424 -6.87 -8.89 13.44
N ASP A 425 -5.93 -8.14 13.99
CA ASP A 425 -6.25 -6.90 14.68
C ASP A 425 -6.64 -5.83 13.63
N ILE A 426 -7.67 -5.03 13.91
CA ILE A 426 -8.16 -4.01 12.97
C ILE A 426 -7.68 -2.63 13.40
N ASP A 427 -6.88 -2.00 12.55
CA ASP A 427 -6.35 -0.67 12.80
C ASP A 427 -7.48 0.37 12.92
N PRO A 428 -7.44 1.28 13.92
CA PRO A 428 -8.44 2.35 14.05
C PRO A 428 -8.62 3.21 12.79
N VAL A 429 -7.56 3.46 12.03
CA VAL A 429 -7.55 4.26 10.80
C VAL A 429 -8.33 3.58 9.65
N LEU A 430 -8.51 2.25 9.72
CA LEU A 430 -9.26 1.48 8.73
C LEU A 430 -10.75 1.32 9.10
N LYS A 431 -11.11 1.42 10.39
CA LYS A 431 -12.48 1.16 10.88
C LYS A 431 -13.57 1.97 10.15
N PRO A 432 -13.43 3.31 9.94
CA PRO A 432 -14.47 4.09 9.26
C PRO A 432 -14.72 3.58 7.83
N THR A 433 -13.66 3.19 7.12
CA THR A 433 -13.76 2.62 5.77
C THR A 433 -14.53 1.30 5.80
N LEU A 434 -14.20 0.39 6.72
CA LEU A 434 -14.87 -0.90 6.84
C LEU A 434 -16.36 -0.78 7.21
N VAL A 435 -16.72 0.15 8.09
CA VAL A 435 -18.12 0.41 8.44
C VAL A 435 -18.91 0.88 7.22
N ARG A 436 -18.35 1.78 6.41
CA ARG A 436 -19.00 2.23 5.16
C ARG A 436 -19.13 1.11 4.14
N MET A 437 -18.12 0.24 4.04
CA MET A 437 -18.14 -0.92 3.15
C MET A 437 -19.17 -1.97 3.59
N SER A 438 -19.36 -2.20 4.89
CA SER A 438 -20.31 -3.19 5.42
C SER A 438 -21.75 -2.68 5.54
N ALA A 439 -21.96 -1.38 5.76
CA ALA A 439 -23.28 -0.76 5.83
C ALA A 439 -24.05 -0.89 4.50
N LYS A 440 -23.36 -0.81 3.35
CA LYS A 440 -23.97 -1.10 2.04
C LYS A 440 -24.39 -2.57 1.90
N THR A 441 -23.72 -3.50 2.57
CA THR A 441 -24.08 -4.93 2.58
C THR A 441 -25.35 -5.20 3.38
N ILE A 442 -25.50 -4.56 4.55
CA ILE A 442 -26.65 -4.76 5.44
C ILE A 442 -27.87 -3.97 4.93
N PHE A 443 -27.71 -2.67 4.68
CA PHE A 443 -28.82 -1.82 4.24
C PHE A 443 -29.13 -1.96 2.76
N GLY A 444 -28.17 -2.26 1.89
CA GLY A 444 -28.44 -2.53 0.47
C GLY A 444 -29.34 -3.76 0.28
N SER A 445 -29.24 -4.76 1.15
CA SER A 445 -30.14 -5.93 1.16
C SER A 445 -31.56 -5.58 1.63
N LEU A 446 -31.71 -4.56 2.48
CA LEU A 446 -32.98 -4.07 3.00
C LEU A 446 -33.67 -3.12 1.99
N PHE A 447 -32.93 -2.18 1.40
CA PHE A 447 -33.45 -1.22 0.43
C PHE A 447 -33.79 -1.84 -0.94
N ASN A 448 -33.04 -2.86 -1.39
CA ASN A 448 -33.42 -3.60 -2.60
C ASN A 448 -34.70 -4.44 -2.41
N LYS A 449 -35.06 -4.80 -1.16
CA LYS A 449 -36.34 -5.46 -0.87
C LYS A 449 -37.51 -4.50 -0.72
N VAL A 450 -37.26 -3.23 -0.40
CA VAL A 450 -38.31 -2.20 -0.27
C VAL A 450 -38.66 -1.57 -1.62
N ASN A 451 -37.73 -1.53 -2.58
CA ASN A 451 -38.00 -1.04 -3.95
C ASN A 451 -38.48 -2.14 -4.93
N GLN A 452 -38.76 -3.36 -4.46
CA GLN A 452 -39.35 -4.46 -5.23
C GLN A 452 -40.69 -4.96 -4.66
N ARG A 453 -41.41 -4.13 -3.92
CA ARG A 453 -42.79 -4.42 -3.50
C ARG A 453 -43.70 -3.23 -3.73
#